data_AF-A0A933AKH4-F1
#
_entry.id   AF-A0A933AKH4-F1
#
_cell.length_a   1.000
_cell.length_b   1.000
_cell.length_c   1.000
_cell.angle_alpha   90.00
_cell.angle_beta   90.00
_cell.angle_gamma   90.00
#
_symmetry.space_group_name_H-M   'P 1'
#
loop_
_entity.id
_entity.type
_entity.pdbx_description
1 polymer ?
#
loop_
_entity_poly.entity_id
_entity_poly.type
_entity_poly.pdbx_seq_one_letter_code
_entity_poly.pdbx_strand_id
1 'polypeptide(L)'
;NSPLLRLKVVERALAEHDGNAANALRAVLRDATERLKPEGQRKFTGEWLLYNILELKFMQGRRVREVAMRLALSEADLYRKQRVAIEQVARAIADMEQETEAAESTADYSISG
;
A
#
# COMPACT_ATOMS: atom_id res chain seq x y z
N ASN A 1 1.20 3.48 20.48
CA ASN A 1 2.30 3.32 19.50
C ASN A 1 1.86 2.30 18.45
N SER A 2 1.80 2.68 17.17
CA SER A 2 1.30 1.80 16.09
C SER A 2 2.32 0.69 15.79
N PRO A 3 1.93 -0.61 15.75
CA PRO A 3 2.83 -1.72 15.44
C PRO A 3 3.57 -1.58 14.10
N LEU A 4 2.95 -0.92 13.11
CA LEU A 4 3.53 -0.70 11.79
C LEU A 4 4.78 0.19 11.80
N LEU A 5 4.94 1.05 12.81
CA LEU A 5 6.10 1.93 12.93
C LEU A 5 7.40 1.19 13.27
N ARG A 6 7.32 -0.09 13.65
CA ARG A 6 8.48 -0.92 13.98
C ARG A 6 8.96 -1.78 12.80
N LEU A 7 8.30 -1.66 11.64
CA LEU A 7 8.70 -2.38 10.43
C LEU A 7 9.95 -1.73 9.85
N LYS A 8 10.92 -2.54 9.43
CA LYS A 8 12.16 -2.11 8.78
C LYS A 8 11.93 -1.26 7.56
N VAL A 9 10.92 -1.60 6.75
CA VAL A 9 10.53 -0.77 5.61
C VAL A 9 10.10 0.65 6.03
N VAL A 10 9.48 0.80 7.20
CA VAL A 10 9.08 2.11 7.74
C VAL A 10 10.26 2.83 8.40
N GLU A 11 11.14 2.10 9.09
CA GLU A 11 12.41 2.64 9.63
C GLU A 11 13.31 3.18 8.53
N ARG A 12 13.40 2.49 7.40
CA ARG A 12 14.12 2.97 6.22
C ARG A 12 13.47 4.23 5.64
N ALA A 13 12.15 4.23 5.46
CA ALA A 13 11.42 5.39 4.96
C ALA A 13 11.49 6.62 5.90
N LEU A 14 11.72 6.41 7.20
CA LEU A 14 11.92 7.49 8.17
C LEU A 14 13.12 8.36 7.84
N ALA A 15 14.23 7.76 7.36
CA ALA A 15 15.42 8.49 6.95
C ALA A 15 15.15 9.39 5.73
N GLU A 16 14.27 8.96 4.82
CA GLU A 16 13.88 9.70 3.62
C GLU A 16 12.84 10.81 3.89
N HIS A 17 12.23 10.82 5.09
CA HIS A 17 11.14 11.72 5.45
C HIS A 17 11.43 12.58 6.70
N ASP A 18 12.69 12.99 6.87
CA ASP A 18 13.15 13.90 7.93
C ASP A 18 12.76 13.43 9.36
N GLY A 19 12.69 12.12 9.59
CA GLY A 19 12.30 11.55 10.88
C GLY A 19 10.79 11.66 11.19
N ASN A 20 9.95 12.10 10.25
CA ASN A 20 8.50 12.17 10.45
C ASN A 20 7.84 10.80 10.24
N ALA A 21 7.60 10.10 11.35
CA ALA A 21 7.01 8.75 11.36
C ALA A 21 5.64 8.65 10.65
N ALA A 22 4.82 9.70 10.72
CA ALA A 22 3.52 9.70 10.04
C ALA A 22 3.69 9.82 8.52
N ASN A 23 4.64 10.64 8.04
CA ASN A 23 4.93 10.75 6.62
C ASN A 23 5.58 9.47 6.08
N ALA A 24 6.53 8.90 6.82
CA ALA A 24 7.16 7.62 6.47
C ALA A 24 6.13 6.50 6.33
N LEU A 25 5.26 6.33 7.33
CA LEU A 25 4.20 5.33 7.26
C LEU A 25 3.24 5.58 6.07
N ARG A 26 2.86 6.84 5.81
CA ARG A 26 2.02 7.17 4.64
C ARG A 26 2.73 6.87 3.31
N ALA A 27 4.04 7.07 3.24
CA ALA A 27 4.82 6.76 2.05
C ALA A 27 4.84 5.25 1.80
N VAL A 28 5.15 4.44 2.81
CA VAL A 28 5.12 2.97 2.70
C VAL A 28 3.72 2.47 2.28
N LEU A 29 2.65 3.00 2.88
CA LEU A 29 1.28 2.62 2.49
C LEU A 29 0.94 2.99 1.04
N ARG A 30 1.41 4.14 0.57
CA ARG A 30 1.22 4.58 -0.82
C ARG A 30 2.00 3.67 -1.77
N ASP A 31 3.25 3.38 -1.47
CA ASP A 31 4.12 2.57 -2.31
C ASP A 31 3.60 1.13 -2.39
N ALA A 32 3.15 0.56 -1.27
CA ALA A 32 2.48 -0.73 -1.23
C ALA A 32 1.21 -0.76 -2.10
N THR A 33 0.45 0.35 -2.13
CA THR A 33 -0.74 0.45 -2.98
C THR A 33 -0.38 0.57 -4.46
N GLU A 34 0.66 1.34 -4.79
CA GLU A 34 1.13 1.48 -6.17
C GLU A 34 1.67 0.17 -6.76
N ARG A 35 2.28 -0.70 -5.94
CA ARG A 35 2.67 -2.06 -6.36
C ARG A 35 1.49 -2.92 -6.83
N LEU A 36 0.27 -2.63 -6.38
CA LEU A 36 -0.94 -3.34 -6.79
C LEU A 36 -1.55 -2.82 -8.09
N LYS A 37 -0.96 -1.79 -8.70
CA LYS A 37 -1.45 -1.20 -9.95
C LYS A 37 -1.26 -2.21 -11.10
N PRO A 38 -2.33 -2.65 -11.76
CA PRO A 38 -2.20 -3.55 -12.90
C PRO A 38 -1.54 -2.87 -14.09
N GLU A 39 -0.98 -3.67 -14.99
CA GLU A 39 -0.43 -3.19 -16.24
C GLU A 39 -1.53 -2.80 -17.26
N GLY A 40 -1.13 -2.01 -18.26
CA GLY A 40 -2.00 -1.62 -19.38
C GLY A 40 -2.90 -0.41 -19.11
N GLN A 41 -3.94 -0.27 -19.93
CA GLN A 41 -4.85 0.88 -19.85
C GLN A 41 -5.81 0.74 -18.68
N ARG A 42 -5.94 1.81 -17.88
CA ARG A 42 -6.84 1.87 -16.73
C ARG A 42 -8.28 1.55 -17.11
N LYS A 43 -8.89 0.63 -16.37
CA LYS A 43 -10.31 0.26 -16.46
C LYS A 43 -10.98 0.47 -15.10
N PHE A 44 -12.29 0.67 -15.08
CA PHE A 44 -13.08 0.73 -13.82
C PHE A 44 -13.65 -0.63 -13.40
N THR A 45 -13.36 -1.70 -14.16
CA THR A 45 -13.80 -3.08 -13.94
C THR A 45 -12.62 -4.06 -14.12
N GLY A 46 -12.78 -5.29 -13.63
CA GLY A 46 -11.76 -6.34 -13.78
C GLY A 46 -10.58 -6.21 -12.80
N GLU A 47 -9.37 -6.50 -13.27
CA GLU A 47 -8.13 -6.50 -12.47
C GLU A 47 -7.84 -5.14 -11.80
N TRP A 48 -8.28 -4.05 -12.42
CA TRP A 48 -8.14 -2.68 -11.90
C TRP A 48 -9.05 -2.37 -10.70
N LEU A 49 -10.05 -3.21 -10.42
CA LEU A 49 -11.11 -2.85 -9.48
C LEU A 49 -10.59 -2.62 -8.06
N LEU A 50 -9.70 -3.48 -7.55
CA LEU A 50 -9.16 -3.34 -6.19
C LEU A 50 -8.26 -2.11 -6.08
N TYR A 51 -7.38 -1.87 -7.06
CA TYR A 51 -6.54 -0.68 -7.11
C TYR A 51 -7.39 0.61 -7.17
N ASN A 52 -8.43 0.65 -8.01
CA ASN A 52 -9.34 1.80 -8.07
C ASN A 52 -10.05 2.05 -6.75
N ILE A 53 -10.47 1.00 -6.03
CA ILE A 53 -11.06 1.16 -4.70
C ILE A 53 -10.04 1.83 -3.78
N LEU A 54 -8.80 1.36 -3.75
CA LEU A 54 -7.76 1.89 -2.88
C LEU A 54 -7.47 3.37 -3.17
N GLU A 55 -7.26 3.69 -4.45
CA GLU A 55 -6.96 5.04 -4.90
C GLU A 55 -8.13 6.00 -4.62
N LEU A 56 -9.35 5.64 -5.03
CA LEU A 56 -10.51 6.51 -4.85
C LEU A 56 -10.84 6.69 -3.36
N LYS A 57 -10.73 5.63 -2.54
CA LYS A 57 -11.10 5.68 -1.12
C LYS A 57 -10.05 6.29 -0.23
N PHE A 58 -8.82 5.85 -0.34
CA PHE A 58 -7.79 6.15 0.65
C PHE A 58 -6.81 7.21 0.17
N MET A 59 -6.48 7.26 -1.12
CA MET A 59 -5.62 8.33 -1.65
C MET A 59 -6.39 9.61 -1.96
N GLN A 60 -7.56 9.49 -2.60
CA GLN A 60 -8.39 10.63 -2.98
C GLN A 60 -9.45 11.00 -1.92
N GLY A 61 -9.64 10.18 -0.88
CA GLY A 61 -10.55 10.47 0.22
C GLY A 61 -12.04 10.48 -0.14
N ARG A 62 -12.46 9.79 -1.21
CA ARG A 62 -13.86 9.84 -1.68
C ARG A 62 -14.82 9.07 -0.77
N ARG A 63 -16.07 9.56 -0.72
CA ARG A 63 -17.14 8.95 0.08
C ARG A 63 -17.55 7.58 -0.48
N VAL A 64 -18.08 6.69 0.38
CA VAL A 64 -18.46 5.31 -0.01
C VAL A 64 -19.40 5.32 -1.20
N ARG A 65 -20.48 6.10 -1.08
CA ARG A 65 -21.48 6.27 -2.13
C ARG A 65 -20.90 6.73 -3.47
N GLU A 66 -19.97 7.69 -3.45
CA GLU A 66 -19.33 8.20 -4.67
C GLU A 66 -18.47 7.13 -5.36
N VAL A 67 -17.70 6.37 -4.57
CA VAL A 67 -16.88 5.29 -5.11
C VAL A 67 -17.74 4.16 -5.66
N ALA A 68 -18.78 3.75 -4.91
CA ALA A 68 -19.70 2.71 -5.35
C ALA A 68 -20.36 3.08 -6.69
N MET A 69 -20.87 4.31 -6.80
CA MET A 69 -21.45 4.85 -8.03
C MET A 69 -20.45 4.85 -9.18
N ARG A 70 -19.23 5.37 -8.96
CA ARG A 70 -18.19 5.47 -10.01
C ARG A 70 -17.72 4.11 -10.53
N LEU A 71 -17.72 3.09 -9.68
CA LEU A 71 -17.32 1.72 -10.02
C LEU A 71 -18.51 0.84 -10.43
N ALA A 72 -19.72 1.40 -10.52
CA ALA A 72 -20.96 0.67 -10.80
C ALA A 72 -21.18 -0.55 -9.86
N LEU A 73 -20.87 -0.37 -8.57
CA LEU A 73 -21.05 -1.38 -7.52
C LEU A 73 -22.17 -0.98 -6.56
N SER A 74 -22.79 -1.97 -5.90
CA SER A 74 -23.54 -1.70 -4.68
C SER A 74 -22.59 -1.37 -3.52
N GLU A 75 -23.05 -0.63 -2.51
CA GLU A 75 -22.21 -0.33 -1.34
C GLU A 75 -21.77 -1.62 -0.62
N ALA A 76 -22.66 -2.60 -0.48
CA ALA A 76 -22.33 -3.89 0.10
C ALA A 76 -21.22 -4.63 -0.66
N ASP A 77 -21.24 -4.55 -2.00
CA ASP A 77 -20.18 -5.15 -2.81
C ASP A 77 -18.86 -4.37 -2.72
N LEU A 78 -18.93 -3.04 -2.68
CA LEU A 78 -17.77 -2.18 -2.44
C LEU A 78 -17.10 -2.53 -1.11
N TYR A 79 -17.85 -2.70 -0.02
CA TYR A 79 -17.28 -3.08 1.28
C TYR A 79 -16.55 -4.44 1.23
N ARG A 80 -17.12 -5.44 0.55
CA ARG A 80 -16.45 -6.75 0.40
C ARG A 80 -15.14 -6.62 -0.39
N LYS A 81 -15.16 -5.89 -1.49
CA LYS A 81 -13.96 -5.69 -2.33
C LYS A 81 -12.92 -4.80 -1.64
N GLN A 82 -13.36 -3.83 -0.85
CA GLN A 82 -12.46 -3.02 -0.01
C GLN A 82 -11.70 -3.89 0.99
N ARG A 83 -12.34 -4.89 1.61
CA ARG A 83 -11.65 -5.83 2.49
C ARG A 83 -10.55 -6.59 1.77
N VAL A 84 -10.85 -7.15 0.60
CA VAL A 84 -9.86 -7.84 -0.25
C VAL A 84 -8.73 -6.90 -0.65
N ALA A 85 -9.04 -5.65 -1.02
CA ALA A 85 -8.03 -4.68 -1.41
C ALA A 85 -7.08 -4.33 -0.24
N ILE A 86 -7.58 -4.20 0.98
CA ILE A 86 -6.76 -3.98 2.18
C ILE A 86 -5.87 -5.19 2.47
N GLU A 87 -6.39 -6.42 2.30
CA GLU A 87 -5.59 -7.65 2.45
C GLU A 87 -4.42 -7.70 1.45
N GLN A 88 -4.64 -7.25 0.20
CA GLN A 88 -3.56 -7.15 -0.79
C GLN A 88 -2.51 -6.10 -0.40
N VAL A 89 -2.92 -4.95 0.16
CA VAL A 89 -1.96 -3.95 0.68
C VAL A 89 -1.16 -4.52 1.85
N ALA A 90 -1.80 -5.24 2.77
CA ALA A 90 -1.10 -5.88 3.88
C ALA A 90 -0.07 -6.91 3.38
N ARG A 91 -0.41 -7.69 2.35
CA ARG A 91 0.54 -8.61 1.69
C ARG A 91 1.72 -7.86 1.07
N ALA A 92 1.45 -6.80 0.31
CA ALA A 92 2.49 -6.00 -0.31
C ALA A 92 3.45 -5.37 0.71
N ILE A 93 2.95 -4.91 1.86
CA ILE A 93 3.80 -4.40 2.96
C ILE A 93 4.68 -5.52 3.54
N ALA A 94 4.13 -6.72 3.73
CA ALA A 94 4.91 -7.85 4.22
C ALA A 94 6.03 -8.25 3.24
N ASP A 95 5.75 -8.23 1.93
CA ASP A 95 6.75 -8.49 0.91
C ASP A 95 7.84 -7.37 0.89
N MET A 96 7.43 -6.10 1.03
CA MET A 96 8.35 -4.96 1.15
C MET A 96 9.25 -5.04 2.39
N GLU A 97 8.71 -5.54 3.50
CA GLU A 97 9.48 -5.77 4.73
C GLU A 97 10.58 -6.81 4.49
N GLN A 98 10.22 -7.96 3.91
CA GLN A 98 11.17 -9.03 3.59
C GLN A 98 12.27 -8.57 2.62
N GLU A 99 11.90 -7.79 1.59
CA GLU A 99 12.87 -7.19 0.67
C GLU A 99 13.85 -6.25 1.38
N THR A 100 13.36 -5.48 2.36
CA THR A 100 14.19 -4.55 3.13
C THR A 100 15.16 -5.29 4.04
N GLU A 101 14.68 -6.29 4.78
CA GLU A 101 15.53 -7.14 5.64
C GLU A 101 16.61 -7.89 4.83
N ALA A 102 16.25 -8.40 3.64
CA ALA A 102 17.19 -9.06 2.75
C ALA A 102 18.27 -8.09 2.24
N ALA A 103 17.89 -6.86 1.87
CA ALA A 103 18.84 -5.84 1.42
C ALA A 103 19.83 -5.44 2.52
N GLU A 104 19.37 -5.24 3.76
CA GLU A 104 20.24 -4.94 4.91
C GLU A 104 21.23 -6.09 5.17
N SER A 105 20.75 -7.34 5.13
CA SER A 105 21.61 -8.52 5.32
C SER A 105 22.72 -8.62 4.27
N THR A 106 22.46 -8.24 3.02
CA THR A 106 23.48 -8.22 1.96
C THR A 106 24.49 -7.07 2.10
N ALA A 107 24.06 -5.92 2.61
CA ALA A 107 24.92 -4.77 2.83
C ALA A 107 25.94 -5.06 3.95
N ASP A 108 25.51 -5.69 5.04
CA ASP A 108 26.38 -6.05 6.18
C ASP A 108 27.49 -7.05 5.79
N TYR A 109 27.20 -7.98 4.88
CA TYR A 109 28.19 -8.94 4.39
C TYR A 109 29.27 -8.27 3.51
N SER A 110 28.90 -7.20 2.81
CA SER A 110 29.78 -6.47 1.88
C SER A 110 30.78 -5.56 2.58
N ILE A 111 30.47 -5.12 3.81
CA ILE A 111 31.34 -4.24 4.62
C ILE A 111 32.34 -5.05 5.48
N SER A 112 32.08 -6.34 5.66
CA SER A 112 32.86 -7.23 6.53
C SER A 112 33.99 -8.00 5.81
N GLY A 113 34.19 -7.78 4.50
CA GLY A 113 35.23 -8.41 3.67
C GLY A 113 36.17 -7.39 3.05
#